data_AF-A0AA88LQ53-F1
#
_entry.id   AF-A0AA88LQ53-F1
#
_cell.length_a   1.000
_cell.length_b   1.000
_cell.length_c   1.000
_cell.angle_alpha   90.00
_cell.angle_beta   90.00
_cell.angle_gamma   90.00
#
_symmetry.space_group_name_H-M   'P 1'
#
loop_
_entity.id
_entity.type
_entity.pdbx_description
1 polymer ?
#
loop_
_entity_poly.entity_id
_entity_poly.type
_entity_poly.pdbx_seq_one_letter_code
_entity_poly.pdbx_strand_id
1 'polypeptide(L)'
;MQIHVLLASASGQGPVMGRCYSSVGRRGGRQVLSLQRNGCVFHHIVQHELLHALGFNHEQTRSDRDDHVRILLQNVINGQEHNFDKVNTNNLNTPYDYNSVMHYSRFAFSKNREPTIIPIPDNDVPIGRATEMSPNDILHDVNDPDYFSVSSIIENANKHADDINDPDYFSVSSIIERANKNAGYLKDGMIITHGDIAVYPGLKNADPCTSRQCKWPRASDGKVKVPFVISRQYATSERNIIVRALNSFRNSTCIQFVPRRNEENFIHILSDQGCYSSVGRRGGRQVLSLQRNGCVFHHIVQHELLHALGFNHEQTRSDRDNHVRILLQNVINGQQHNFDKVNTNNLNTPYDYNSVMHYSRFAFSKNRQPTIIPIPDNNAPIGRATEMSRNDILRINRLYCS
;
A
#
# COMPACT_ATOMS: atom_id res chain seq x y z
N MET A 1 3.50 -4.77 -17.33
CA MET A 1 2.66 -5.93 -16.98
C MET A 1 1.69 -5.51 -15.87
N GLN A 2 0.38 -5.82 -15.96
CA GLN A 2 -0.56 -5.58 -14.85
C GLN A 2 -0.80 -6.91 -14.12
N ILE A 3 -0.21 -7.04 -12.92
CA ILE A 3 -0.46 -8.18 -12.02
C ILE A 3 -1.62 -7.78 -11.10
N HIS A 4 -2.69 -8.57 -11.11
CA HIS A 4 -3.81 -8.44 -10.19
C HIS A 4 -3.73 -9.53 -9.14
N VAL A 5 -3.59 -9.12 -7.88
CA VAL A 5 -3.60 -10.04 -6.74
C VAL A 5 -5.05 -10.36 -6.38
N LEU A 6 -5.43 -11.64 -6.49
CA LEU A 6 -6.70 -12.14 -5.99
C LEU A 6 -6.47 -12.78 -4.63
N LEU A 7 -7.01 -12.14 -3.59
CA LEU A 7 -7.11 -12.70 -2.25
C LEU A 7 -8.44 -13.44 -2.15
N ALA A 8 -8.43 -14.76 -2.33
CA ALA A 8 -9.64 -15.57 -2.17
C ALA A 8 -9.92 -15.88 -0.70
N SER A 9 -11.15 -15.62 -0.24
CA SER A 9 -11.69 -16.17 1.00
C SER A 9 -12.29 -17.55 0.72
N ALA A 10 -11.94 -18.55 1.52
CA ALA A 10 -12.60 -19.85 1.45
C ALA A 10 -14.09 -19.69 1.83
N SER A 11 -14.99 -19.67 0.85
CA SER A 11 -16.42 -19.88 1.07
C SER A 11 -16.71 -21.37 0.93
N GLY A 12 -16.65 -22.10 2.05
CA GLY A 12 -17.07 -23.50 2.10
C GLY A 12 -16.56 -24.19 3.36
N GLN A 13 -17.46 -24.82 4.10
CA GLN A 13 -17.14 -25.66 5.25
C GLN A 13 -16.25 -26.84 4.81
N GLY A 14 -15.01 -26.88 5.32
CA GLY A 14 -14.05 -27.98 5.13
C GLY A 14 -12.59 -27.47 5.06
N PRO A 15 -11.59 -28.27 5.49
CA PRO A 15 -10.19 -27.87 5.42
C PRO A 15 -9.70 -27.98 3.97
N VAL A 16 -9.95 -26.96 3.17
CA VAL A 16 -9.39 -26.85 1.82
C VAL A 16 -7.99 -26.23 1.94
N MET A 17 -6.95 -27.04 1.72
CA MET A 17 -5.55 -26.58 1.57
C MET A 17 -5.53 -25.48 0.51
N GLY A 18 -5.00 -24.30 0.86
CA GLY A 18 -5.08 -23.15 -0.02
C GLY A 18 -4.22 -23.28 -1.27
N ARG A 19 -4.74 -22.90 -2.44
CA ARG A 19 -3.99 -22.97 -3.72
C ARG A 19 -3.29 -21.64 -3.99
N CYS A 20 -1.96 -21.65 -3.97
CA CYS A 20 -1.10 -20.54 -4.39
C CYS A 20 -0.65 -20.82 -5.83
N TYR A 21 -0.89 -19.89 -6.75
CA TYR A 21 -0.42 -20.05 -8.14
C TYR A 21 -0.39 -18.73 -8.92
N SER A 22 0.43 -18.74 -9.97
CA SER A 22 0.64 -17.65 -10.90
C SER A 22 0.96 -18.19 -12.29
N SER A 23 0.69 -17.40 -13.33
CA SER A 23 1.10 -17.78 -14.69
C SER A 23 2.59 -17.49 -14.87
N VAL A 24 3.33 -18.41 -15.49
CA VAL A 24 4.73 -18.15 -15.84
C VAL A 24 4.80 -17.18 -17.02
N GLY A 25 5.45 -16.04 -16.80
CA GLY A 25 5.77 -15.01 -17.79
C GLY A 25 4.58 -14.17 -18.25
N ARG A 26 4.83 -13.25 -19.19
CA ARG A 26 3.79 -12.37 -19.73
C ARG A 26 2.86 -13.11 -20.71
N ARG A 27 1.62 -13.34 -20.31
CA ARG A 27 0.53 -13.93 -21.11
C ARG A 27 -0.33 -12.91 -21.88
N GLY A 28 -0.05 -11.61 -21.74
CA GLY A 28 -0.87 -10.53 -22.31
C GLY A 28 -2.13 -10.24 -21.48
N GLY A 29 -2.64 -9.00 -21.54
CA GLY A 29 -3.80 -8.59 -20.74
C GLY A 29 -3.58 -8.67 -19.22
N ARG A 30 -4.66 -8.98 -18.49
CA ARG A 30 -4.71 -9.11 -17.03
C ARG A 30 -4.15 -10.46 -16.58
N GLN A 31 -3.16 -10.47 -15.70
CA GLN A 31 -2.62 -11.69 -15.08
C GLN A 31 -2.99 -11.78 -13.61
N VAL A 32 -3.36 -12.97 -13.16
CA VAL A 32 -3.84 -13.22 -11.80
C VAL A 32 -2.74 -13.87 -10.97
N LEU A 33 -2.50 -13.28 -9.80
CA LEU A 33 -1.73 -13.87 -8.70
C LEU A 33 -2.72 -14.42 -7.67
N SER A 34 -2.85 -15.73 -7.54
CA SER A 34 -3.74 -16.36 -6.57
C SER A 34 -3.04 -16.53 -5.23
N LEU A 35 -3.45 -15.74 -4.23
CA LEU A 35 -2.92 -15.81 -2.87
C LEU A 35 -4.06 -16.05 -1.90
N GLN A 36 -4.29 -17.31 -1.53
CA GLN A 36 -5.31 -17.62 -0.55
C GLN A 36 -4.92 -17.11 0.84
N ARG A 37 -5.87 -16.46 1.52
CA ARG A 37 -5.65 -15.78 2.81
C ARG A 37 -5.06 -16.70 3.88
N ASN A 38 -5.41 -17.99 3.84
CA ASN A 38 -4.86 -19.03 4.69
C ASN A 38 -3.85 -19.85 3.87
N GLY A 39 -2.56 -19.71 4.15
CA GLY A 39 -1.51 -20.55 3.59
C GLY A 39 -0.63 -19.93 2.50
N CYS A 40 -1.06 -18.86 1.81
CA CYS A 40 -0.29 -18.28 0.70
C CYS A 40 0.26 -16.87 0.95
N VAL A 41 -0.16 -16.19 2.01
CA VAL A 41 0.22 -14.78 2.28
C VAL A 41 1.52 -14.68 3.09
N PHE A 42 2.35 -15.73 3.08
CA PHE A 42 3.69 -15.67 3.64
C PHE A 42 4.64 -14.97 2.67
N HIS A 43 5.53 -14.14 3.21
CA HIS A 43 6.46 -13.29 2.45
C HIS A 43 7.12 -14.02 1.25
N HIS A 44 7.77 -15.16 1.50
CA HIS A 44 8.43 -15.97 0.47
C HIS A 44 7.46 -16.57 -0.56
N ILE A 45 6.22 -16.89 -0.19
CA ILE A 45 5.22 -17.43 -1.12
C ILE A 45 4.70 -16.32 -2.05
N VAL A 46 4.51 -15.11 -1.52
CA VAL A 46 4.16 -13.96 -2.37
C VAL A 46 5.29 -13.65 -3.36
N GLN A 47 6.54 -13.69 -2.90
CA GLN A 47 7.71 -13.52 -3.76
C GLN A 47 7.78 -14.60 -4.85
N HIS A 48 7.59 -15.87 -4.47
CA HIS A 48 7.55 -17.01 -5.38
C HIS A 48 6.52 -16.84 -6.51
N GLU A 49 5.28 -16.47 -6.17
CA GLU A 49 4.23 -16.31 -7.15
C GLU A 49 4.46 -15.08 -8.06
N LEU A 50 5.10 -14.03 -7.54
CA LEU A 50 5.51 -12.87 -8.33
C LEU A 50 6.63 -13.23 -9.31
N LEU A 51 7.61 -14.02 -8.90
CA LEU A 51 8.68 -14.51 -9.78
C LEU A 51 8.11 -15.34 -10.94
N HIS A 52 7.12 -16.19 -10.68
CA HIS A 52 6.38 -16.84 -11.76
C HIS A 52 5.78 -15.83 -12.75
N ALA A 53 5.07 -14.80 -12.26
CA ALA A 53 4.50 -13.76 -13.14
C ALA A 53 5.56 -13.03 -13.99
N LEU A 54 6.78 -12.92 -13.47
CA LEU A 54 7.93 -12.31 -14.14
C LEU A 54 8.62 -13.26 -15.13
N GLY A 55 8.28 -14.56 -15.13
CA GLY A 55 8.79 -15.54 -16.08
C GLY A 55 9.74 -16.59 -15.50
N PHE A 56 9.94 -16.59 -14.18
CA PHE A 56 10.81 -17.56 -13.52
C PHE A 56 10.10 -18.90 -13.37
N ASN A 57 10.82 -19.98 -13.71
CA ASN A 57 10.41 -21.34 -13.42
C ASN A 57 11.10 -21.81 -12.13
N HIS A 58 10.68 -22.97 -11.62
CA HIS A 58 11.29 -23.51 -10.41
C HIS A 58 12.74 -23.95 -10.64
N GLU A 59 13.60 -23.75 -9.65
CA GLU A 59 15.05 -24.00 -9.76
C GLU A 59 15.35 -25.49 -10.02
N GLN A 60 14.57 -26.42 -9.43
CA GLN A 60 14.69 -27.86 -9.71
C GLN A 60 14.20 -28.29 -11.10
N THR A 61 13.64 -27.38 -11.90
CA THR A 61 13.19 -27.67 -13.27
C THR A 61 14.19 -27.23 -14.34
N ARG A 62 15.30 -26.58 -13.95
CA ARG A 62 16.36 -26.15 -14.87
C ARG A 62 16.86 -27.28 -15.76
N SER A 63 17.40 -26.95 -16.92
CA SER A 63 17.98 -27.91 -17.86
C SER A 63 19.22 -28.62 -17.32
N ASP A 64 20.04 -27.92 -16.53
CA ASP A 64 21.31 -28.35 -15.92
C ASP A 64 21.17 -28.95 -14.51
N ARG A 65 19.95 -28.99 -13.94
CA ARG A 65 19.74 -29.42 -12.55
C ARG A 65 20.33 -30.79 -12.18
N ASP A 66 20.50 -31.70 -13.14
CA ASP A 66 21.02 -33.05 -12.84
C ASP A 66 22.52 -33.03 -12.46
N ASP A 67 23.22 -31.91 -12.70
CA ASP A 67 24.57 -31.67 -12.20
C ASP A 67 24.58 -31.27 -10.71
N HIS A 68 23.41 -30.91 -10.16
CA HIS A 68 23.25 -30.24 -8.87
C HIS A 68 22.35 -30.98 -7.90
N VAL A 69 21.31 -31.65 -8.39
CA VAL A 69 20.31 -32.39 -7.61
C VAL A 69 19.89 -33.66 -8.33
N ARG A 70 19.49 -34.68 -7.57
CA ARG A 70 18.89 -35.92 -8.04
C ARG A 70 17.42 -35.96 -7.65
N ILE A 71 16.55 -36.22 -8.62
CA ILE A 71 15.12 -36.40 -8.38
C ILE A 71 14.81 -37.89 -8.18
N LEU A 72 14.23 -38.24 -7.04
CA LEU A 72 13.81 -39.61 -6.71
C LEU A 72 12.34 -39.79 -7.05
N LEU A 73 12.03 -40.00 -8.33
CA LEU A 73 10.65 -40.15 -8.81
C LEU A 73 9.89 -41.28 -8.13
N GLN A 74 10.59 -42.34 -7.70
CA GLN A 74 9.97 -43.44 -6.94
C GLN A 74 9.35 -43.00 -5.60
N ASN A 75 9.77 -41.85 -5.06
CA ASN A 75 9.25 -41.29 -3.80
C ASN A 75 8.15 -40.24 -4.03
N VAL A 76 7.88 -39.85 -5.27
CA VAL A 76 6.85 -38.86 -5.63
C VAL A 76 5.45 -39.50 -5.56
N ILE A 77 4.45 -38.72 -5.16
CA ILE A 77 3.04 -39.12 -5.22
C ILE A 77 2.67 -39.47 -6.66
N ASN A 78 2.09 -40.65 -6.88
CA ASN A 78 1.68 -41.10 -8.22
C ASN A 78 0.84 -40.03 -8.94
N GLY A 79 1.24 -39.66 -10.15
CA GLY A 79 0.60 -38.63 -10.98
C GLY A 79 1.12 -37.20 -10.76
N GLN A 80 2.06 -36.98 -9.84
CA GLN A 80 2.69 -35.67 -9.57
C GLN A 80 4.11 -35.56 -10.13
N GLU A 81 4.58 -36.55 -10.90
CA GLU A 81 5.94 -36.63 -11.44
C GLU A 81 6.25 -35.44 -12.36
N HIS A 82 5.25 -34.94 -13.08
CA HIS A 82 5.35 -33.80 -13.99
C HIS A 82 5.84 -32.50 -13.34
N ASN A 83 5.70 -32.36 -12.02
CA ASN A 83 6.21 -31.19 -11.28
C ASN A 83 7.75 -31.11 -11.24
N PHE A 84 8.44 -32.18 -11.66
CA PHE A 84 9.89 -32.30 -11.71
C PHE A 84 10.42 -32.37 -13.15
N ASP A 85 9.57 -32.15 -14.14
CA ASP A 85 9.95 -32.14 -15.54
C ASP A 85 10.93 -31.00 -15.85
N LYS A 86 11.85 -31.28 -16.77
CA LYS A 86 12.91 -30.37 -17.19
C LYS A 86 12.31 -29.34 -18.13
N VAL A 87 12.38 -28.04 -17.80
CA VAL A 87 11.90 -26.97 -18.67
C VAL A 87 13.09 -26.44 -19.47
N ASN A 88 12.90 -26.26 -20.78
CA ASN A 88 13.93 -25.69 -21.65
C ASN A 88 14.02 -24.18 -21.47
N THR A 89 14.68 -23.75 -20.40
CA THR A 89 14.93 -22.35 -20.05
C THR A 89 16.39 -21.99 -20.31
N ASN A 90 16.64 -20.76 -20.76
CA ASN A 90 17.99 -20.21 -20.72
C ASN A 90 18.33 -19.89 -19.25
N ASN A 91 19.31 -20.58 -18.69
CA ASN A 91 19.72 -20.39 -17.30
C ASN A 91 20.55 -19.12 -17.09
N LEU A 92 20.73 -18.30 -18.14
CA LEU A 92 21.43 -17.01 -18.12
C LEU A 92 22.85 -17.08 -17.53
N ASN A 93 23.47 -18.27 -17.56
CA ASN A 93 24.75 -18.60 -16.93
C ASN A 93 24.79 -18.34 -15.41
N THR A 94 23.66 -18.42 -14.71
CA THR A 94 23.64 -18.30 -13.25
C THR A 94 24.03 -19.61 -12.56
N PRO A 95 24.74 -19.54 -11.43
CA PRO A 95 24.95 -20.71 -10.56
C PRO A 95 23.61 -21.28 -10.09
N TYR A 96 23.57 -22.59 -9.90
CA TYR A 96 22.40 -23.27 -9.32
C TYR A 96 22.17 -22.82 -7.86
N ASP A 97 20.94 -22.41 -7.55
CA ASP A 97 20.62 -21.86 -6.24
C ASP A 97 19.75 -22.79 -5.37
N TYR A 98 20.42 -23.58 -4.54
CA TYR A 98 19.80 -24.47 -3.55
C TYR A 98 18.88 -23.76 -2.55
N ASN A 99 19.06 -22.45 -2.34
CA ASN A 99 18.29 -21.65 -1.40
C ASN A 99 17.39 -20.62 -2.11
N SER A 100 17.06 -20.83 -3.38
CA SER A 100 16.10 -20.01 -4.09
C SER A 100 14.69 -20.21 -3.51
N VAL A 101 13.91 -19.12 -3.43
CA VAL A 101 12.46 -19.22 -3.16
C VAL A 101 11.70 -19.98 -4.24
N MET A 102 12.30 -20.16 -5.41
CA MET A 102 11.77 -20.94 -6.53
C MET A 102 12.20 -22.42 -6.46
N HIS A 103 12.95 -22.85 -5.46
CA HIS A 103 13.39 -24.22 -5.30
C HIS A 103 12.43 -25.02 -4.40
N TYR A 104 11.98 -26.18 -4.84
CA TYR A 104 11.17 -27.08 -4.01
C TYR A 104 11.94 -27.67 -2.83
N SER A 105 11.24 -27.90 -1.72
CA SER A 105 11.85 -28.55 -0.56
C SER A 105 12.23 -30.01 -0.86
N ARG A 106 13.16 -30.55 -0.05
CA ARG A 106 13.62 -31.96 -0.10
C ARG A 106 12.49 -32.99 -0.14
N PHE A 107 11.33 -32.67 0.43
CA PHE A 107 10.20 -33.59 0.59
C PHE A 107 8.97 -33.20 -0.24
N ALA A 108 9.12 -32.25 -1.18
CA ALA A 108 8.01 -31.78 -2.00
C ALA A 108 7.38 -32.95 -2.78
N PHE A 109 6.04 -33.03 -2.76
CA PHE A 109 5.26 -34.09 -3.42
C PHE A 109 5.64 -35.52 -2.99
N SER A 110 6.20 -35.70 -1.79
CA SER A 110 6.59 -37.02 -1.28
C SER A 110 5.37 -37.85 -0.84
N LYS A 111 5.33 -39.13 -1.24
CA LYS A 111 4.25 -40.05 -0.89
C LYS A 111 4.29 -40.56 0.56
N ASN A 112 5.49 -40.61 1.15
CA ASN A 112 5.76 -41.23 2.45
C ASN A 112 6.75 -40.41 3.31
N ARG A 113 6.92 -39.11 3.00
CA ARG A 113 7.91 -38.19 3.61
C ARG A 113 9.37 -38.57 3.37
N GLU A 114 9.63 -39.51 2.46
CA GLU A 114 10.98 -39.76 1.95
C GLU A 114 11.42 -38.62 1.02
N PRO A 115 12.74 -38.33 0.94
CA PRO A 115 13.26 -37.31 0.04
C PRO A 115 12.86 -37.55 -1.41
N THR A 116 12.38 -36.51 -2.09
CA THR A 116 12.12 -36.49 -3.53
C THR A 116 13.22 -35.75 -4.30
N ILE A 117 14.00 -34.90 -3.63
CA ILE A 117 15.14 -34.16 -4.19
C ILE A 117 16.36 -34.33 -3.27
N ILE A 118 17.50 -34.74 -3.83
CA ILE A 118 18.77 -34.91 -3.09
C ILE A 118 19.86 -34.06 -3.75
N PRO A 119 20.55 -33.15 -3.03
CA PRO A 119 21.70 -32.40 -3.57
C PRO A 119 22.85 -33.30 -4.02
N ILE A 120 23.65 -32.82 -4.97
CA ILE A 120 24.87 -33.47 -5.44
C ILE A 120 26.05 -32.51 -5.17
N PRO A 121 27.06 -32.94 -4.40
CA PRO A 121 27.09 -34.16 -3.57
C PRO A 121 26.07 -34.14 -2.42
N ASP A 122 25.71 -35.33 -1.93
CA ASP A 122 24.72 -35.52 -0.85
C ASP A 122 25.32 -35.12 0.50
N ASN A 123 25.47 -33.81 0.71
CA ASN A 123 26.15 -33.20 1.86
C ASN A 123 25.17 -32.59 2.87
N ASP A 124 23.92 -33.08 2.90
CA ASP A 124 22.87 -32.52 3.75
C ASP A 124 22.60 -31.00 3.57
N VAL A 125 22.96 -30.46 2.40
CA VAL A 125 22.67 -29.07 2.03
C VAL A 125 21.16 -28.83 2.16
N PRO A 126 20.71 -27.86 2.98
CA PRO A 126 19.31 -27.50 3.08
C PRO A 126 18.80 -26.97 1.73
N ILE A 127 17.70 -27.53 1.23
CA ILE A 127 17.09 -27.13 -0.05
C ILE A 127 15.61 -26.77 0.13
N GLY A 128 15.16 -25.75 -0.60
CA GLY A 128 13.77 -25.30 -0.62
C GLY A 128 13.21 -24.97 0.76
N ARG A 129 14.06 -24.38 1.61
CA ARG A 129 13.70 -23.83 2.94
C ARG A 129 13.74 -22.30 2.97
N ALA A 130 13.90 -21.68 1.81
CA ALA A 130 14.06 -20.24 1.68
C ALA A 130 12.82 -19.51 2.21
N THR A 131 13.03 -18.64 3.20
CA THR A 131 12.01 -17.74 3.75
C THR A 131 12.09 -16.33 3.17
N GLU A 132 13.07 -16.11 2.29
CA GLU A 132 13.36 -14.87 1.56
C GLU A 132 14.16 -15.17 0.28
N MET A 133 14.09 -14.26 -0.71
CA MET A 133 14.87 -14.34 -1.94
C MET A 133 16.37 -14.31 -1.67
N SER A 134 17.11 -15.18 -2.33
CA SER A 134 18.57 -15.21 -2.27
C SER A 134 19.21 -14.08 -3.10
N PRO A 135 20.50 -13.78 -2.90
CA PRO A 135 21.24 -12.89 -3.81
C PRO A 135 21.20 -13.31 -5.28
N ASN A 136 21.12 -14.61 -5.56
CA ASN A 136 21.01 -15.15 -6.93
C ASN A 136 19.60 -14.98 -7.51
N ASP A 137 18.56 -14.91 -6.68
CA ASP A 137 17.20 -14.51 -7.11
C ASP A 137 17.12 -13.03 -7.53
N ILE A 138 18.12 -12.22 -7.14
CA ILE A 138 18.15 -10.74 -7.30
C ILE A 138 19.14 -10.30 -8.40
N LEU A 139 20.09 -11.15 -8.79
CA LEU A 139 21.27 -10.81 -9.60
C LEU A 139 21.00 -10.42 -11.06
N HIS A 140 19.73 -10.37 -11.48
CA HIS A 140 19.34 -9.91 -12.81
C HIS A 140 18.53 -8.62 -12.74
N ASP A 141 19.15 -7.48 -12.43
CA ASP A 141 18.89 -6.25 -13.18
C ASP A 141 19.82 -5.08 -12.82
N VAL A 142 20.96 -4.97 -13.51
CA VAL A 142 21.84 -3.80 -13.35
C VAL A 142 21.93 -2.95 -14.62
N ASN A 143 21.26 -3.34 -15.70
CA ASN A 143 21.42 -2.68 -17.00
C ASN A 143 20.12 -2.34 -17.77
N ASP A 144 18.92 -2.57 -17.22
CA ASP A 144 17.68 -2.02 -17.79
C ASP A 144 17.22 -0.76 -17.02
N PRO A 145 17.29 0.45 -17.63
CA PRO A 145 16.86 1.69 -16.98
C PRO A 145 15.34 1.83 -16.81
N ASP A 146 14.52 0.91 -17.35
CA ASP A 146 13.06 0.93 -17.27
C ASP A 146 12.45 -0.24 -16.45
N TYR A 147 13.28 -1.07 -15.80
CA TYR A 147 12.81 -2.18 -14.96
C TYR A 147 12.96 -1.89 -13.45
N PHE A 148 11.91 -2.20 -12.67
CA PHE A 148 11.93 -2.08 -11.22
C PHE A 148 12.94 -3.08 -10.64
N SER A 149 14.02 -2.62 -9.98
CA SER A 149 14.94 -3.56 -9.33
C SER A 149 14.23 -4.29 -8.19
N VAL A 150 14.29 -5.62 -8.20
CA VAL A 150 13.77 -6.48 -7.13
C VAL A 150 14.35 -6.05 -5.78
N SER A 151 15.61 -5.61 -5.76
CA SER A 151 16.30 -5.03 -4.59
C SER A 151 15.57 -3.83 -3.99
N SER A 152 14.99 -2.94 -4.78
CA SER A 152 14.27 -1.75 -4.27
C SER A 152 12.92 -2.11 -3.63
N ILE A 153 12.31 -3.20 -4.07
CA ILE A 153 11.07 -3.76 -3.49
C ILE A 153 11.42 -4.52 -2.21
N ILE A 154 12.53 -5.27 -2.21
CA ILE A 154 13.04 -6.03 -1.05
C ILE A 154 13.56 -5.12 0.06
N GLU A 155 14.33 -4.07 -0.24
CA GLU A 155 14.92 -3.19 0.78
C GLU A 155 13.83 -2.43 1.56
N ASN A 156 12.69 -2.14 0.92
CA ASN A 156 11.49 -1.61 1.56
C ASN A 156 10.72 -2.67 2.37
N ALA A 157 10.75 -3.94 1.98
CA ALA A 157 10.11 -5.04 2.74
C ALA A 157 10.94 -5.44 3.97
N ASN A 158 12.27 -5.54 3.82
CA ASN A 158 13.20 -5.99 4.86
C ASN A 158 13.41 -4.97 5.98
N LYS A 159 13.28 -3.66 5.71
CA LYS A 159 13.34 -2.62 6.76
C LYS A 159 12.20 -2.71 7.79
N HIS A 160 11.16 -3.49 7.51
CA HIS A 160 9.90 -3.49 8.26
C HIS A 160 9.35 -4.88 8.53
N ALA A 161 10.16 -5.94 8.40
CA ALA A 161 9.74 -7.33 8.54
C ALA A 161 9.14 -7.64 9.94
N ASP A 162 9.60 -6.97 11.00
CA ASP A 162 9.06 -7.12 12.36
C ASP A 162 7.68 -6.42 12.56
N ASP A 163 7.28 -5.52 11.66
CA ASP A 163 6.02 -4.76 11.71
C ASP A 163 4.89 -5.36 10.85
N ILE A 164 5.16 -6.41 10.05
CA ILE A 164 4.16 -7.04 9.15
C ILE A 164 3.02 -7.73 9.91
N ASN A 165 3.22 -8.03 11.20
CA ASN A 165 2.16 -8.56 12.07
C ASN A 165 1.21 -7.47 12.61
N ASP A 166 1.43 -6.18 12.30
CA ASP A 166 0.49 -5.11 12.60
C ASP A 166 -0.56 -5.01 11.47
N PRO A 167 -1.84 -5.39 11.72
CA PRO A 167 -2.89 -5.33 10.72
C PRO A 167 -3.19 -3.91 10.20
N ASP A 168 -2.66 -2.87 10.87
CA ASP A 168 -2.83 -1.48 10.50
C ASP A 168 -1.55 -0.87 9.88
N TYR A 169 -0.51 -1.67 9.59
CA TYR A 169 0.77 -1.20 9.06
C TYR A 169 0.65 -0.36 7.78
N PHE A 170 -0.27 -0.73 6.87
CA PHE A 170 -0.53 -0.03 5.61
C PHE A 170 -1.69 0.97 5.68
N SER A 171 -2.24 1.20 6.88
CA SER A 171 -3.28 2.21 7.08
C SER A 171 -2.75 3.61 6.76
N VAL A 172 -3.67 4.51 6.43
CA VAL A 172 -3.34 5.90 6.11
C VAL A 172 -2.57 6.56 7.25
N SER A 173 -3.09 6.47 8.47
CA SER A 173 -2.46 7.07 9.65
C SER A 173 -1.12 6.45 10.01
N SER A 174 -0.93 5.13 9.87
CA SER A 174 0.38 4.51 10.18
C SER A 174 1.45 4.90 9.17
N ILE A 175 1.08 5.06 7.90
CA ILE A 175 2.00 5.57 6.87
C ILE A 175 2.37 7.03 7.16
N ILE A 176 1.38 7.88 7.44
CA ILE A 176 1.58 9.29 7.80
C ILE A 176 2.45 9.42 9.04
N GLU A 177 2.18 8.67 10.09
CA GLU A 177 2.95 8.70 11.33
C GLU A 177 4.43 8.40 11.09
N ARG A 178 4.73 7.37 10.28
CA ARG A 178 6.11 7.03 9.92
C ARG A 178 6.78 8.10 9.06
N ALA A 179 6.07 8.60 8.06
CA ALA A 179 6.60 9.62 7.15
C ALA A 179 6.83 10.97 7.87
N ASN A 180 5.96 11.32 8.82
CA ASN A 180 5.95 12.63 9.48
C ASN A 180 6.65 12.62 10.84
N LYS A 181 7.19 11.48 11.30
CA LYS A 181 7.86 11.33 12.60
C LYS A 181 8.91 12.41 12.88
N ASN A 182 9.60 12.88 11.84
CA ASN A 182 10.65 13.90 11.93
C ASN A 182 10.27 15.23 11.25
N ALA A 183 9.02 15.39 10.80
CA ALA A 183 8.62 16.52 9.96
C ALA A 183 8.51 17.86 10.72
N GLY A 184 8.46 17.84 12.06
CA GLY A 184 8.65 19.02 12.93
C GLY A 184 8.03 20.33 12.41
N TYR A 185 8.85 21.38 12.33
CA TYR A 185 8.50 22.64 11.64
C TYR A 185 8.87 22.53 10.16
N LEU A 186 7.91 22.82 9.28
CA LEU A 186 8.17 22.91 7.84
C LEU A 186 9.02 24.15 7.53
N LYS A 187 9.79 24.11 6.42
CA LYS A 187 10.73 25.19 6.03
C LYS A 187 10.10 26.59 5.93
N ASP A 188 8.79 26.68 5.71
CA ASP A 188 8.03 27.94 5.61
C ASP A 188 7.43 28.39 6.95
N GLY A 189 7.86 27.81 8.08
CA GLY A 189 7.35 28.11 9.42
C GLY A 189 5.99 27.48 9.74
N MET A 190 5.43 26.67 8.84
CA MET A 190 4.18 25.95 9.04
C MET A 190 4.36 24.77 10.01
N ILE A 191 3.31 24.47 10.77
CA ILE A 191 3.24 23.35 11.72
C ILE A 191 2.29 22.30 11.14
N ILE A 192 2.67 21.02 11.24
CA ILE A 192 1.78 19.91 10.94
C ILE A 192 0.94 19.60 12.18
N THR A 193 -0.38 19.61 12.01
CA THR A 193 -1.39 19.29 13.04
C THR A 193 -2.23 18.13 12.58
N HIS A 194 -2.83 17.37 13.51
CA HIS A 194 -3.55 16.15 13.16
C HIS A 194 -2.70 15.25 12.25
N GLY A 195 -1.43 15.06 12.58
CA GLY A 195 -0.54 14.17 11.83
C GLY A 195 -0.05 14.69 10.47
N ASP A 196 -0.89 15.30 9.62
CA ASP A 196 -0.64 15.62 8.20
C ASP A 196 -1.29 16.93 7.69
N ILE A 197 -1.92 17.74 8.55
CA ILE A 197 -2.53 19.02 8.15
C ILE A 197 -1.56 20.17 8.41
N ALA A 198 -1.06 20.81 7.34
CA ALA A 198 -0.16 21.96 7.42
C ALA A 198 -0.91 23.28 7.69
N VAL A 199 -0.54 23.98 8.77
CA VAL A 199 -1.11 25.27 9.19
C VAL A 199 -0.03 26.30 9.58
N TYR A 200 -0.31 27.60 9.46
CA TYR A 200 0.60 28.65 9.95
C TYR A 200 0.48 28.83 11.48
N PRO A 201 1.59 29.08 12.21
CA PRO A 201 1.57 29.38 13.64
C PRO A 201 0.71 30.61 13.94
N GLY A 202 -0.13 30.53 14.97
CA GLY A 202 -1.03 31.63 15.37
C GLY A 202 -2.41 31.62 14.70
N LEU A 203 -2.65 30.75 13.71
CA LEU A 203 -4.00 30.48 13.23
C LEU A 203 -4.62 29.35 14.07
N LYS A 204 -5.64 29.67 14.87
CA LYS A 204 -6.44 28.66 15.57
C LYS A 204 -7.29 27.86 14.56
N ASN A 205 -7.19 26.54 14.61
CA ASN A 205 -8.03 25.61 13.85
C ASN A 205 -9.43 25.57 14.44
N ALA A 206 -10.42 25.98 13.63
CA ALA A 206 -11.83 25.60 13.69
C ALA A 206 -12.54 26.43 12.63
N ASP A 207 -12.71 25.89 11.43
CA ASP A 207 -13.62 26.49 10.47
C ASP A 207 -14.14 25.42 9.50
N PRO A 208 -15.46 25.32 9.28
CA PRO A 208 -15.96 24.58 8.14
C PRO A 208 -15.54 25.36 6.90
N CYS A 209 -14.70 24.79 6.02
CA CYS A 209 -14.11 25.50 4.87
C CYS A 209 -15.13 26.26 3.99
N THR A 210 -16.42 25.92 4.12
CA THR A 210 -17.57 26.66 3.60
C THR A 210 -17.67 28.12 4.07
N SER A 211 -17.30 28.49 5.30
CA SER A 211 -17.44 29.86 5.83
C SER A 211 -16.31 30.82 5.46
N ARG A 212 -15.13 30.33 5.09
CA ARG A 212 -13.94 31.16 4.78
C ARG A 212 -13.60 31.29 3.29
N GLN A 213 -14.49 30.91 2.38
CA GLN A 213 -14.23 30.91 0.92
C GLN A 213 -12.97 30.11 0.51
N CYS A 214 -12.57 29.11 1.31
CA CYS A 214 -11.45 28.20 1.00
C CYS A 214 -11.86 27.02 0.10
N LYS A 215 -13.03 27.10 -0.54
CA LYS A 215 -13.39 26.17 -1.61
C LYS A 215 -12.63 26.48 -2.89
N TRP A 216 -12.38 25.45 -3.68
CA TRP A 216 -12.02 25.62 -5.09
C TRP A 216 -13.24 26.11 -5.89
N PRO A 217 -13.06 27.08 -6.80
CA PRO A 217 -14.18 27.67 -7.51
C PRO A 217 -14.81 26.69 -8.51
N ARG A 218 -16.15 26.70 -8.55
CA ARG A 218 -16.92 25.99 -9.57
C ARG A 218 -16.97 26.82 -10.85
N ALA A 219 -16.64 26.21 -11.98
CA ALA A 219 -16.73 26.81 -13.30
C ALA A 219 -18.17 26.76 -13.84
N SER A 220 -18.42 27.54 -14.89
CA SER A 220 -19.74 27.64 -15.55
C SER A 220 -20.22 26.33 -16.17
N ASP A 221 -19.31 25.41 -16.50
CA ASP A 221 -19.61 24.04 -16.97
C ASP A 221 -20.05 23.09 -15.83
N GLY A 222 -20.22 23.62 -14.62
CA GLY A 222 -20.61 22.87 -13.44
C GLY A 222 -19.49 22.01 -12.83
N LYS A 223 -18.27 22.06 -13.37
CA LYS A 223 -17.09 21.35 -12.85
C LYS A 223 -16.27 22.23 -11.92
N VAL A 224 -15.50 21.61 -11.04
CA VAL A 224 -14.52 22.31 -10.19
C VAL A 224 -13.13 21.94 -10.68
N LYS A 225 -12.46 22.89 -11.32
CA LYS A 225 -11.12 22.70 -11.89
C LYS A 225 -10.09 23.05 -10.82
N VAL A 226 -9.28 22.07 -10.43
CA VAL A 226 -8.21 22.23 -9.43
C VAL A 226 -6.87 22.12 -10.16
N PRO A 227 -6.18 23.25 -10.43
CA PRO A 227 -4.91 23.23 -11.14
C PRO A 227 -3.82 22.57 -10.29
N PHE A 228 -2.97 21.74 -10.90
CA PHE A 228 -1.86 21.10 -10.22
C PHE A 228 -0.56 21.10 -11.03
N VAL A 229 0.57 20.99 -10.33
CA VAL A 229 1.90 20.72 -10.88
C VAL A 229 2.49 19.53 -10.12
N ILE A 230 3.05 18.55 -10.84
CA ILE A 230 3.79 17.43 -10.23
C ILE A 230 5.29 17.67 -10.44
N SER A 231 6.03 17.78 -9.33
CA SER A 231 7.49 17.95 -9.31
C SER A 231 8.21 16.91 -10.20
N ARG A 232 9.35 17.31 -10.75
CA ARG A 232 10.23 16.42 -11.52
C ARG A 232 11.00 15.43 -10.63
N GLN A 233 10.90 15.57 -9.31
CA GLN A 233 11.52 14.65 -8.34
C GLN A 233 10.93 13.23 -8.40
N TYR A 234 9.69 13.08 -8.85
CA TYR A 234 9.01 11.79 -8.94
C TYR A 234 9.40 11.05 -10.22
N ALA A 235 9.74 9.77 -10.07
CA ALA A 235 9.92 8.82 -11.17
C ALA A 235 8.60 8.58 -11.90
N THR A 236 8.69 8.07 -13.13
CA THR A 236 7.52 7.81 -13.99
C THR A 236 6.47 6.92 -13.31
N SER A 237 6.91 5.88 -12.58
CA SER A 237 6.03 4.98 -11.85
C SER A 237 5.26 5.68 -10.71
N GLU A 238 5.94 6.50 -9.92
CA GLU A 238 5.37 7.32 -8.86
C GLU A 238 4.35 8.33 -9.42
N ARG A 239 4.72 9.01 -10.53
CA ARG A 239 3.82 9.91 -11.26
C ARG A 239 2.56 9.20 -11.75
N ASN A 240 2.67 7.96 -12.21
CA ASN A 240 1.52 7.17 -12.64
C ASN A 240 0.54 6.87 -11.49
N ILE A 241 1.03 6.67 -10.27
CA ILE A 241 0.18 6.47 -9.08
C ILE A 241 -0.55 7.78 -8.74
N ILE A 242 0.18 8.90 -8.71
CA ILE A 242 -0.39 10.24 -8.45
C ILE A 242 -1.46 10.58 -9.49
N VAL A 243 -1.15 10.42 -10.78
CA VAL A 243 -2.09 10.68 -11.88
C VAL A 243 -3.32 9.76 -11.82
N ARG A 244 -3.14 8.49 -11.43
CA ARG A 244 -4.28 7.57 -11.23
C ARG A 244 -5.20 8.04 -10.10
N ALA A 245 -4.64 8.50 -8.98
CA ALA A 245 -5.41 9.07 -7.88
C ALA A 245 -6.14 10.35 -8.30
N LEU A 246 -5.47 11.30 -8.95
CA LEU A 246 -6.09 12.51 -9.50
C LEU A 246 -7.26 12.18 -10.43
N ASN A 247 -7.08 11.19 -11.33
CA ASN A 247 -8.11 10.75 -12.25
C ASN A 247 -9.29 10.03 -11.57
N SER A 248 -9.12 9.44 -10.39
CA SER A 248 -10.20 8.72 -9.72
C SER A 248 -11.40 9.62 -9.34
N PHE A 249 -11.14 10.89 -9.04
CA PHE A 249 -12.18 11.86 -8.66
C PHE A 249 -13.16 12.15 -9.81
N ARG A 250 -12.68 12.16 -11.05
CA ARG A 250 -13.48 12.55 -12.21
C ARG A 250 -14.61 11.57 -12.54
N ASN A 251 -14.47 10.32 -12.08
CA ASN A 251 -15.42 9.24 -12.38
C ASN A 251 -16.68 9.31 -11.52
N SER A 252 -16.60 9.93 -10.34
CA SER A 252 -17.67 9.90 -9.34
C SER A 252 -18.02 11.29 -8.77
N THR A 253 -17.32 12.34 -9.23
CA THR A 253 -17.53 13.72 -8.76
C THR A 253 -17.39 14.76 -9.88
N CYS A 254 -17.75 16.02 -9.59
CA CYS A 254 -17.51 17.16 -10.48
C CYS A 254 -16.08 17.73 -10.40
N ILE A 255 -15.22 17.20 -9.51
CA ILE A 255 -13.83 17.65 -9.37
C ILE A 255 -13.02 17.18 -10.56
N GLN A 256 -12.23 18.09 -11.13
CA GLN A 256 -11.31 17.84 -12.22
C GLN A 256 -9.94 18.41 -11.83
N PHE A 257 -9.00 17.54 -11.49
CA PHE A 257 -7.62 17.94 -11.35
C PHE A 257 -7.02 18.15 -12.76
N VAL A 258 -6.57 19.37 -13.03
CA VAL A 258 -6.08 19.76 -14.36
C VAL A 258 -4.61 20.22 -14.29
N PRO A 259 -3.77 19.87 -15.27
CA PRO A 259 -2.41 20.43 -15.32
C PRO A 259 -2.48 21.94 -15.36
N ARG A 260 -1.79 22.59 -14.43
CA ARG A 260 -1.72 24.06 -14.36
C ARG A 260 -1.11 24.62 -15.64
N ARG A 261 -1.68 25.72 -16.12
CA ARG A 261 -1.10 26.57 -17.14
C ARG A 261 -0.60 27.86 -16.50
N ASN A 262 -1.53 28.74 -16.12
CA ASN A 262 -1.27 30.11 -15.68
C ASN A 262 -2.19 30.53 -14.52
N GLU A 263 -2.93 29.58 -13.94
CA GLU A 263 -3.78 29.82 -12.77
C GLU A 263 -2.93 30.24 -11.57
N GLU A 264 -3.38 31.27 -10.85
CA GLU A 264 -2.72 31.79 -9.65
C GLU A 264 -2.77 30.77 -8.50
N ASN A 265 -3.96 30.19 -8.29
CA ASN A 265 -4.22 29.21 -7.24
C ASN A 265 -3.99 27.79 -7.77
N PHE A 266 -3.07 27.03 -7.19
CA PHE A 266 -2.78 25.67 -7.63
C PHE A 266 -2.10 24.84 -6.55
N ILE A 267 -2.21 23.52 -6.70
CA ILE A 267 -1.51 22.53 -5.86
C ILE A 267 -0.15 22.22 -6.48
N HIS A 268 0.93 22.38 -5.71
CA HIS A 268 2.26 21.91 -6.09
C HIS A 268 2.57 20.60 -5.34
N ILE A 269 2.47 19.49 -6.07
CA ILE A 269 2.75 18.15 -5.56
C ILE A 269 4.26 17.91 -5.67
N LEU A 270 4.93 17.77 -4.52
CA LEU A 270 6.39 17.62 -4.44
C LEU A 270 6.79 16.66 -3.31
N SER A 271 8.02 16.14 -3.36
CA SER A 271 8.51 15.25 -2.31
C SER A 271 9.25 16.09 -1.28
N ASP A 272 8.54 16.50 -0.23
CA ASP A 272 9.14 17.08 0.98
C ASP A 272 9.27 16.01 2.07
N GLN A 273 9.54 16.44 3.31
CA GLN A 273 9.52 15.58 4.49
C GLN A 273 8.07 15.26 4.87
N GLY A 274 7.64 14.02 4.63
CA GLY A 274 6.34 13.54 5.05
C GLY A 274 5.21 13.58 4.01
N CYS A 275 4.02 13.15 4.45
CA CYS A 275 2.75 13.24 3.74
C CYS A 275 1.92 14.35 4.40
N TYR A 276 1.61 15.43 3.67
CA TYR A 276 0.80 16.49 4.25
C TYR A 276 0.16 17.38 3.18
N SER A 277 -0.91 18.06 3.58
CA SER A 277 -1.65 18.99 2.76
C SER A 277 -2.29 20.09 3.61
N SER A 278 -2.64 21.20 2.97
CA SER A 278 -3.48 22.22 3.61
C SER A 278 -4.95 21.87 3.45
N VAL A 279 -5.78 22.20 4.45
CA VAL A 279 -7.23 22.05 4.34
C VAL A 279 -7.81 23.17 3.48
N GLY A 280 -8.31 22.80 2.29
CA GLY A 280 -8.93 23.70 1.31
C GLY A 280 -7.94 24.53 0.48
N ARG A 281 -8.49 25.42 -0.34
CA ARG A 281 -7.76 26.42 -1.14
C ARG A 281 -7.23 27.52 -0.24
N ARG A 282 -5.91 27.73 -0.25
CA ARG A 282 -5.21 28.73 0.60
C ARG A 282 -4.97 30.09 -0.06
N GLY A 283 -5.01 30.15 -1.39
CA GLY A 283 -4.51 31.31 -2.13
C GLY A 283 -3.11 31.04 -2.68
N GLY A 284 -2.86 31.35 -3.95
CA GLY A 284 -1.57 31.15 -4.61
C GLY A 284 -1.14 29.67 -4.71
N ARG A 285 0.17 29.44 -4.71
CA ARG A 285 0.76 28.10 -4.67
C ARG A 285 0.60 27.49 -3.28
N GLN A 286 -0.07 26.33 -3.17
CA GLN A 286 -0.09 25.52 -1.95
C GLN A 286 0.64 24.19 -2.15
N VAL A 287 1.44 23.77 -1.18
CA VAL A 287 2.17 22.50 -1.22
C VAL A 287 1.25 21.35 -0.82
N LEU A 288 1.39 20.24 -1.54
CA LEU A 288 0.94 18.92 -1.11
C LEU A 288 2.17 18.01 -1.15
N SER A 289 2.65 17.59 0.02
CA SER A 289 3.83 16.74 0.13
C SER A 289 3.44 15.28 0.00
N LEU A 290 4.11 14.56 -0.90
CA LEU A 290 4.12 13.11 -0.92
C LEU A 290 5.57 12.67 -0.93
N GLN A 291 6.15 12.38 0.24
CA GLN A 291 7.48 11.81 0.31
C GLN A 291 7.56 10.53 -0.54
N ARG A 292 8.52 10.49 -1.47
CA ARG A 292 8.72 9.37 -2.41
C ARG A 292 8.75 8.00 -1.73
N ASN A 293 9.56 7.90 -0.67
CA ASN A 293 9.71 6.70 0.13
C ASN A 293 8.75 6.72 1.34
N GLY A 294 7.44 6.65 1.07
CA GLY A 294 6.45 6.53 2.15
C GLY A 294 5.03 6.93 1.79
N CYS A 295 4.83 7.94 0.93
CA CYS A 295 3.51 8.56 0.73
C CYS A 295 2.88 8.25 -0.63
N VAL A 296 3.62 7.67 -1.58
CA VAL A 296 3.14 7.50 -2.97
C VAL A 296 2.30 6.21 -3.10
N PHE A 297 1.20 6.15 -2.35
CA PHE A 297 0.19 5.11 -2.44
C PHE A 297 -1.16 5.72 -2.83
N HIS A 298 -1.97 4.98 -3.58
CA HIS A 298 -3.22 5.52 -4.16
C HIS A 298 -4.15 6.16 -3.11
N HIS A 299 -4.37 5.47 -1.98
CA HIS A 299 -5.21 5.93 -0.88
C HIS A 299 -4.62 7.14 -0.15
N ILE A 300 -3.30 7.20 0.03
CA ILE A 300 -2.62 8.37 0.63
C ILE A 300 -2.75 9.59 -0.29
N VAL A 301 -2.54 9.42 -1.60
CA VAL A 301 -2.73 10.53 -2.54
C VAL A 301 -4.18 11.03 -2.53
N GLN A 302 -5.17 10.13 -2.47
CA GLN A 302 -6.58 10.53 -2.31
C GLN A 302 -6.82 11.29 -0.99
N HIS A 303 -6.23 10.83 0.12
CA HIS A 303 -6.32 11.47 1.43
C HIS A 303 -5.82 12.92 1.40
N GLU A 304 -4.61 13.14 0.88
CA GLU A 304 -4.02 14.49 0.81
C GLU A 304 -4.76 15.42 -0.15
N LEU A 305 -5.35 14.87 -1.21
CA LEU A 305 -6.20 15.61 -2.13
C LEU A 305 -7.56 15.96 -1.48
N LEU A 306 -8.12 15.10 -0.64
CA LEU A 306 -9.32 15.41 0.15
C LEU A 306 -9.06 16.54 1.15
N HIS A 307 -7.89 16.55 1.80
CA HIS A 307 -7.46 17.72 2.58
C HIS A 307 -7.43 18.97 1.71
N ALA A 308 -6.78 18.94 0.54
CA ALA A 308 -6.73 20.09 -0.37
C ALA A 308 -8.12 20.56 -0.84
N LEU A 309 -9.13 19.68 -0.84
CA LEU A 309 -10.53 19.99 -1.15
C LEU A 309 -11.33 20.53 0.05
N GLY A 310 -10.77 20.48 1.28
CA GLY A 310 -11.36 21.07 2.47
C GLY A 310 -11.93 20.07 3.48
N PHE A 311 -11.55 18.79 3.40
CA PHE A 311 -11.99 17.76 4.34
C PHE A 311 -10.98 17.58 5.47
N ASN A 312 -11.46 17.45 6.70
CA ASN A 312 -10.66 17.04 7.86
C ASN A 312 -10.79 15.52 8.05
N HIS A 313 -10.00 14.95 8.97
CA HIS A 313 -10.14 13.55 9.33
C HIS A 313 -11.51 13.20 9.92
N GLU A 314 -11.93 11.94 9.76
CA GLU A 314 -13.25 11.51 10.23
C GLU A 314 -13.32 11.46 11.76
N GLN A 315 -12.24 11.05 12.45
CA GLN A 315 -12.20 10.96 13.92
C GLN A 315 -12.16 12.31 14.65
N THR A 316 -12.03 13.42 13.90
CA THR A 316 -12.07 14.78 14.45
C THR A 316 -13.44 15.44 14.29
N ARG A 317 -14.44 14.75 13.71
CA ARG A 317 -15.79 15.31 13.56
C ARG A 317 -16.39 15.79 14.89
N SER A 318 -17.25 16.80 14.79
CA SER A 318 -17.99 17.37 15.93
C SER A 318 -18.85 16.34 16.69
N ASP A 319 -19.37 15.32 15.98
CA ASP A 319 -20.20 14.24 16.49
C ASP A 319 -19.44 12.94 16.79
N ARG A 320 -18.10 12.93 16.68
CA ARG A 320 -17.30 11.68 16.77
C ARG A 320 -17.47 10.91 18.07
N ASP A 321 -17.77 11.58 19.19
CA ASP A 321 -17.93 10.93 20.50
C ASP A 321 -19.17 10.00 20.56
N ASN A 322 -20.08 10.08 19.59
CA ASN A 322 -21.19 9.14 19.42
C ASN A 322 -20.77 7.85 18.68
N HIS A 323 -19.55 7.80 18.15
CA HIS A 323 -19.08 6.76 17.24
C HIS A 323 -17.74 6.17 17.66
N VAL A 324 -16.85 6.96 18.27
CA VAL A 324 -15.56 6.46 18.77
C VAL A 324 -15.26 7.01 20.15
N ARG A 325 -14.57 6.20 20.95
CA ARG A 325 -13.94 6.62 22.19
C ARG A 325 -12.44 6.77 21.96
N ILE A 326 -11.90 7.92 22.32
CA ILE A 326 -10.46 8.18 22.28
C ILE A 326 -9.83 7.83 23.62
N LEU A 327 -8.79 6.99 23.59
CA LEU A 327 -8.02 6.56 24.75
C LEU A 327 -6.72 7.36 24.83
N LEU A 328 -6.81 8.63 25.24
CA LEU A 328 -5.67 9.57 25.32
C LEU A 328 -4.51 9.04 26.18
N GLN A 329 -4.78 8.17 27.14
CA GLN A 329 -3.75 7.52 27.95
C GLN A 329 -2.79 6.66 27.14
N ASN A 330 -3.21 6.15 25.98
CA ASN A 330 -2.38 5.34 25.07
C ASN A 330 -1.67 6.18 23.99
N VAL A 331 -1.99 7.48 23.89
CA VAL A 331 -1.40 8.37 22.88
C VAL A 331 0.02 8.79 23.30
N ILE A 332 0.93 8.92 22.32
CA ILE A 332 2.29 9.48 22.49
C ILE A 332 2.20 10.87 23.14
N ASN A 333 3.03 11.10 24.16
CA ASN A 333 3.04 12.37 24.87
C ASN A 333 3.34 13.54 23.90
N GLY A 334 2.49 14.57 23.91
CA GLY A 334 2.57 15.71 23.00
C GLY A 334 1.74 15.58 21.72
N GLN A 335 1.27 14.37 21.38
CA GLN A 335 0.48 14.08 20.17
C GLN A 335 -1.04 14.07 20.40
N GLN A 336 -1.51 14.41 21.61
CA GLN A 336 -2.93 14.40 21.94
C GLN A 336 -3.77 15.35 21.07
N HIS A 337 -3.17 16.46 20.65
CA HIS A 337 -3.80 17.45 19.78
C HIS A 337 -4.26 16.88 18.43
N ASN A 338 -3.70 15.74 17.98
CA ASN A 338 -4.14 15.06 16.75
C ASN A 338 -5.54 14.43 16.87
N PHE A 339 -6.10 14.37 18.08
CA PHE A 339 -7.42 13.81 18.38
C PHE A 339 -8.43 14.88 18.81
N ASP A 340 -8.06 16.16 18.75
CA ASP A 340 -8.96 17.25 19.09
C ASP A 340 -10.14 17.30 18.10
N LYS A 341 -11.34 17.56 18.63
CA LYS A 341 -12.53 17.71 17.78
C LYS A 341 -12.47 19.03 17.03
N VAL A 342 -12.89 18.99 15.78
CA VAL A 342 -13.10 20.14 14.91
C VAL A 342 -14.60 20.40 14.80
N ASN A 343 -14.99 21.67 14.80
CA ASN A 343 -16.38 22.05 14.49
C ASN A 343 -16.65 21.85 12.98
N THR A 344 -16.98 20.62 12.60
CA THR A 344 -17.15 20.21 11.21
C THR A 344 -18.56 20.47 10.68
N ASN A 345 -18.66 20.91 9.42
CA ASN A 345 -19.88 20.77 8.65
C ASN A 345 -19.94 19.34 8.12
N ASN A 346 -20.77 18.50 8.73
CA ASN A 346 -20.86 17.08 8.38
C ASN A 346 -21.63 16.82 7.08
N LEU A 347 -22.15 17.86 6.41
CA LEU A 347 -22.87 17.80 5.14
C LEU A 347 -24.03 16.78 5.16
N ASN A 348 -24.67 16.62 6.32
CA ASN A 348 -25.76 15.65 6.55
C ASN A 348 -25.38 14.21 6.17
N THR A 349 -24.11 13.82 6.30
CA THR A 349 -23.68 12.43 6.13
C THR A 349 -23.44 11.76 7.49
N PRO A 350 -23.75 10.46 7.61
CA PRO A 350 -23.41 9.71 8.82
C PRO A 350 -21.89 9.65 9.02
N TYR A 351 -21.47 9.23 10.21
CA TYR A 351 -20.07 8.91 10.49
C TYR A 351 -19.62 7.67 9.72
N ASP A 352 -18.41 7.68 9.15
CA ASP A 352 -17.92 6.60 8.30
C ASP A 352 -16.60 5.99 8.77
N TYR A 353 -16.69 4.83 9.42
CA TYR A 353 -15.52 4.04 9.84
C TYR A 353 -14.61 3.60 8.69
N ASN A 354 -15.15 3.51 7.47
CA ASN A 354 -14.42 3.10 6.25
C ASN A 354 -13.95 4.29 5.41
N SER A 355 -14.09 5.52 5.90
CA SER A 355 -13.56 6.70 5.20
C SER A 355 -12.05 6.59 5.06
N VAL A 356 -11.53 6.99 3.89
CA VAL A 356 -10.07 7.14 3.70
C VAL A 356 -9.49 8.21 4.61
N MET A 357 -10.33 9.09 5.18
CA MET A 357 -9.98 10.13 6.13
C MET A 357 -9.99 9.66 7.60
N HIS A 358 -10.31 8.41 7.89
CA HIS A 358 -10.37 7.89 9.26
C HIS A 358 -9.02 7.29 9.68
N TYR A 359 -8.53 7.65 10.86
CA TYR A 359 -7.34 7.02 11.45
C TYR A 359 -7.54 5.55 11.80
N SER A 360 -6.44 4.80 11.83
CA SER A 360 -6.39 3.43 12.33
C SER A 360 -6.59 3.36 13.84
N ARG A 361 -6.83 2.14 14.33
CA ARG A 361 -7.10 1.87 15.75
C ARG A 361 -5.93 2.24 16.65
N PHE A 362 -4.70 2.12 16.13
CA PHE A 362 -3.46 2.28 16.87
C PHE A 362 -2.69 3.57 16.54
N ALA A 363 -3.30 4.49 15.78
CA ALA A 363 -2.66 5.74 15.38
C ALA A 363 -2.06 6.47 16.59
N PHE A 364 -0.79 6.88 16.50
CA PHE A 364 -0.05 7.59 17.56
C PHE A 364 0.00 6.86 18.91
N SER A 365 -0.01 5.53 18.90
CA SER A 365 0.06 4.72 20.13
C SER A 365 1.49 4.66 20.68
N LYS A 366 1.67 4.93 21.97
CA LYS A 366 2.98 4.80 22.65
C LYS A 366 3.28 3.40 23.18
N ASN A 367 2.28 2.55 23.24
CA ASN A 367 2.32 1.26 23.94
C ASN A 367 1.70 0.11 23.13
N ARG A 368 1.47 0.32 21.83
CA ARG A 368 0.79 -0.61 20.91
C ARG A 368 -0.64 -0.98 21.35
N GLN A 369 -1.23 -0.22 22.27
CA GLN A 369 -2.63 -0.35 22.65
C GLN A 369 -3.50 0.60 21.82
N PRO A 370 -4.79 0.30 21.62
CA PRO A 370 -5.68 1.14 20.84
C PRO A 370 -5.75 2.58 21.38
N THR A 371 -5.70 3.55 20.48
CA THR A 371 -5.98 4.98 20.77
C THR A 371 -7.41 5.35 20.37
N ILE A 372 -8.02 4.61 19.44
CA ILE A 372 -9.40 4.79 18.98
C ILE A 372 -10.17 3.48 19.11
N ILE A 373 -11.29 3.50 19.82
CA ILE A 373 -12.21 2.35 19.94
C ILE A 373 -13.57 2.73 19.35
N PRO A 374 -14.04 2.06 18.28
CA PRO A 374 -15.39 2.27 17.76
C PRO A 374 -16.47 1.87 18.76
N ILE A 375 -17.63 2.50 18.68
CA ILE A 375 -18.83 2.19 19.47
C ILE A 375 -20.07 2.12 18.56
N PRO A 376 -21.08 1.29 18.89
CA PRO A 376 -21.11 0.37 20.03
C PRO A 376 -20.29 -0.92 19.81
N ASP A 377 -19.95 -1.25 18.57
CA ASP A 377 -19.13 -2.42 18.26
C ASP A 377 -17.64 -2.08 18.32
N ASN A 378 -17.01 -2.43 19.46
CA ASN A 378 -15.58 -2.24 19.68
C ASN A 378 -14.69 -3.00 18.67
N ASN A 379 -15.22 -3.93 17.87
CA ASN A 379 -14.48 -4.70 16.87
C ASN A 379 -14.63 -4.16 15.44
N ALA A 380 -15.41 -3.10 15.23
CA ALA A 380 -15.57 -2.51 13.91
C ALA A 380 -14.20 -2.12 13.29
N PRO A 381 -13.97 -2.42 12.00
CA PRO A 381 -12.73 -2.04 11.33
C PRO A 381 -12.70 -0.52 11.09
N ILE A 382 -11.55 0.11 11.36
CA ILE A 382 -11.28 1.54 11.10
C ILE A 382 -9.89 1.71 10.51
N GLY A 383 -9.72 2.71 9.65
CA GLY A 383 -8.43 3.07 9.04
C GLY A 383 -7.86 2.04 8.06
N ARG A 384 -8.69 1.12 7.53
CA ARG A 384 -8.28 0.08 6.56
C ARG A 384 -8.65 0.41 5.11
N ALA A 385 -9.09 1.64 4.86
CA ALA A 385 -9.53 2.07 3.54
C ALA A 385 -8.36 2.08 2.54
N THR A 386 -8.58 1.46 1.39
CA THR A 386 -7.63 1.46 0.25
C THR A 386 -8.04 2.41 -0.86
N GLU A 387 -9.21 3.05 -0.73
CA GLU A 387 -9.73 4.08 -1.62
C GLU A 387 -10.81 4.91 -0.91
N MET A 388 -11.24 6.02 -1.52
CA MET A 388 -12.37 6.83 -1.06
C MET A 388 -13.64 5.98 -0.89
N SER A 389 -14.31 6.15 0.24
CA SER A 389 -15.60 5.52 0.48
C SER A 389 -16.72 6.19 -0.32
N ARG A 390 -17.91 5.55 -0.33
CA ARG A 390 -19.12 6.16 -0.87
C ARG A 390 -19.48 7.47 -0.15
N ASN A 391 -19.21 7.57 1.16
CA ASN A 391 -19.50 8.78 1.92
C ASN A 391 -18.47 9.89 1.61
N ASP A 392 -17.19 9.56 1.41
CA ASP A 392 -16.19 10.53 0.96
C ASP A 392 -16.62 11.19 -0.36
N ILE A 393 -17.02 10.37 -1.33
CA ILE A 393 -17.54 10.82 -2.64
C ILE A 393 -18.82 11.66 -2.48
N LEU A 394 -19.77 11.20 -1.66
CA LEU A 394 -21.01 11.92 -1.42
C LEU A 394 -20.77 13.31 -0.82
N ARG A 395 -19.83 13.41 0.12
CA ARG A 395 -19.45 14.68 0.76
C ARG A 395 -18.82 15.65 -0.23
N ILE A 396 -17.93 15.17 -1.10
CA ILE A 396 -17.40 15.99 -2.22
C ILE A 396 -18.57 16.53 -3.06
N ASN A 397 -19.49 15.66 -3.47
CA ASN A 397 -20.60 16.04 -4.34
C ASN A 397 -21.54 17.06 -3.69
N ARG A 398 -21.87 16.89 -2.42
CA ARG A 398 -22.68 17.87 -1.66
C ARG A 398 -21.96 19.20 -1.45
N LEU A 399 -20.63 19.17 -1.33
CA LEU A 399 -19.85 20.37 -1.07
C LEU A 399 -19.64 21.22 -2.34
N TYR A 400 -19.48 20.57 -3.49
CA TYR A 400 -18.96 21.18 -4.72
C TYR A 400 -19.86 21.04 -5.95
N CYS A 401 -20.70 20.01 -6.01
CA CYS A 401 -21.37 19.61 -7.26
C CYS A 401 -22.87 19.89 -7.28
N SER A 402 -23.44 20.32 -6.15
CA SER A 402 -24.78 20.89 -6.05
C SER A 402 -24.81 22.28 -6.65
#